data_AF-A0A8T8HRZ9-F1
#
_entry.id   AF-A0A8T8HRZ9-F1
#
_cell.length_a   1.000
_cell.length_b   1.000
_cell.length_c   1.000
_cell.angle_alpha   90.00
_cell.angle_beta   90.00
_cell.angle_gamma   90.00
#
_symmetry.space_group_name_H-M   'P 1'
#
loop_
_entity.id
_entity.type
_entity.pdbx_description
1 polymer ?
#
loop_
_entity_poly.entity_id
_entity_poly.type
_entity_poly.pdbx_seq_one_letter_code
_entity_poly.pdbx_strand_id
1 'polypeptide(L)'
;YEFYDNQTPEKALELVKSLQAGQKPHPTRGAPLTDFRQAELQLAGFFEGREADLDGPSAAPETVRGAALAADRGWTAPAMPDDAEFPALPDKK
;
A
#
# COMPACT_ATOMS: atom_id res chain seq x y z
N TYR A 1 1.02 -7.78 -1.24
CA TYR A 1 2.45 -7.54 -1.51
C TYR A 1 3.06 -6.78 -0.35
N GLU A 2 4.26 -7.17 0.01
CA GLU A 2 5.06 -6.74 1.14
C GLU A 2 5.95 -5.54 0.79
N PHE A 3 6.03 -4.56 1.69
CA PHE A 3 6.87 -3.38 1.53
C PHE A 3 7.69 -3.14 2.79
N TYR A 4 9.00 -2.99 2.63
CA TYR A 4 9.93 -2.59 3.68
C TYR A 4 10.32 -1.13 3.43
N ASP A 5 9.61 -0.20 4.06
CA ASP A 5 9.84 1.23 3.85
C ASP A 5 11.10 1.72 4.60
N ASN A 6 11.57 2.93 4.24
CA ASN A 6 12.65 3.65 4.93
C ASN A 6 13.94 2.80 5.12
N GLN A 7 14.27 1.99 4.11
CA GLN A 7 15.48 1.18 4.09
C GLN A 7 16.72 2.05 3.90
N THR A 8 17.77 1.72 4.63
CA THR A 8 19.14 2.16 4.35
C THR A 8 19.91 0.98 3.76
N PRO A 9 21.10 1.19 3.15
CA PRO A 9 21.92 0.08 2.66
C PRO A 9 22.19 -0.99 3.73
N GLU A 10 22.40 -0.58 4.98
CA GLU A 10 22.65 -1.48 6.11
C GLU A 10 21.42 -2.34 6.44
N LYS A 11 20.24 -1.73 6.52
CA LYS A 11 18.98 -2.44 6.78
C LYS A 11 18.60 -3.39 5.64
N ALA A 12 18.84 -2.97 4.39
CA ALA A 12 18.60 -3.81 3.23
C ALA A 12 19.51 -5.04 3.24
N LEU A 13 20.79 -4.86 3.61
CA LEU A 13 21.73 -5.98 3.77
C LEU A 13 21.30 -6.91 4.91
N GLU A 14 20.84 -6.37 6.05
CA GLU A 14 20.33 -7.15 7.16
C GLU A 14 19.09 -7.95 6.79
N LEU A 15 18.15 -7.35 6.05
CA LEU A 15 16.98 -8.03 5.50
C LEU A 15 17.41 -9.23 4.64
N VAL A 16 18.33 -9.03 3.69
CA VAL A 16 18.83 -10.12 2.82
C VAL A 16 19.48 -11.23 3.65
N LYS A 17 20.33 -10.89 4.63
CA LYS A 17 20.96 -11.89 5.51
C LYS A 17 19.93 -12.69 6.31
N SER A 18 18.89 -12.02 6.81
CA SER A 18 17.80 -12.65 7.55
C SER A 18 17.04 -13.64 6.67
N LEU A 19 16.73 -13.24 5.44
CA LEU A 19 16.08 -14.11 4.45
C LEU A 19 16.95 -15.34 4.11
N GLN A 20 18.25 -15.15 3.91
CA GLN A 20 19.20 -16.25 3.67
C GLN A 20 19.31 -17.21 4.87
N ALA A 21 19.11 -16.71 6.09
CA ALA A 21 19.04 -17.51 7.30
C ALA A 21 17.68 -18.20 7.51
N GLY A 22 16.75 -18.08 6.55
CA GLY A 22 15.42 -18.68 6.61
C GLY A 22 14.42 -17.91 7.48
N GLN A 23 14.78 -16.72 7.95
CA GLN A 23 13.87 -15.85 8.68
C GLN A 23 12.90 -15.16 7.73
N LYS A 24 11.73 -14.78 8.25
CA LYS A 24 10.72 -14.00 7.52
C LYS A 24 10.40 -12.73 8.30
N PRO A 25 11.26 -11.71 8.27
CA PRO A 25 10.98 -10.43 8.92
C PRO A 25 9.63 -9.87 8.46
N HIS A 26 8.87 -9.27 9.37
CA HIS A 26 7.59 -8.69 9.01
C HIS A 26 7.82 -7.39 8.20
N PRO A 27 7.10 -7.16 7.09
CA PRO A 27 7.20 -5.92 6.35
C PRO A 27 6.60 -4.74 7.13
N THR A 28 7.01 -3.53 6.76
CA THR A 28 6.45 -2.28 7.29
C THR A 28 5.00 -2.11 6.84
N ARG A 29 4.70 -2.50 5.61
CA ARG A 29 3.37 -2.39 4.98
C ARG A 29 3.03 -3.60 4.12
N GLY A 30 1.74 -3.82 3.95
CA GLY A 30 1.19 -4.91 3.14
C GLY A 30 1.30 -6.28 3.80
N ALA A 31 0.97 -7.31 3.01
CA ALA A 31 0.87 -8.70 3.46
C ALA A 31 2.20 -9.23 4.04
N PRO A 32 2.18 -10.16 5.01
CA PRO A 32 3.37 -10.85 5.49
C PRO A 32 4.16 -11.52 4.35
N LEU A 33 5.48 -11.65 4.54
CA LEU A 33 6.33 -12.31 3.55
C LEU A 33 5.91 -13.77 3.33
N THR A 34 5.65 -14.12 2.07
CA THR A 34 5.24 -15.46 1.66
C THR A 34 6.23 -16.09 0.67
N ASP A 35 6.11 -17.39 0.43
CA ASP A 35 6.88 -18.08 -0.63
C ASP A 35 6.18 -18.05 -2.00
N PHE A 36 6.90 -18.46 -3.04
CA PHE A 36 6.39 -18.45 -4.42
C PHE A 36 5.21 -19.39 -4.63
N ARG A 37 5.20 -20.56 -4.01
CA ARG A 37 4.08 -21.51 -4.13
C ARG A 37 2.78 -20.88 -3.63
N GLN A 38 2.89 -20.18 -2.51
CA GLN A 38 1.78 -19.45 -1.94
C GLN A 38 1.35 -18.31 -2.88
N ALA A 39 2.28 -17.48 -3.37
CA ALA A 39 1.94 -16.44 -4.35
C ALA A 39 1.25 -17.00 -5.62
N GLU A 40 1.69 -18.15 -6.14
CA GLU A 40 1.06 -18.84 -7.27
C GLU A 40 -0.38 -19.25 -6.98
N LEU A 41 -0.65 -19.82 -5.80
CA LEU A 41 -2.01 -20.17 -5.37
C LEU A 41 -2.92 -18.95 -5.32
N GLN A 42 -2.41 -17.82 -4.79
CA GLN A 42 -3.16 -16.56 -4.76
C GLN A 42 -3.52 -16.08 -6.17
N LEU A 43 -2.53 -16.08 -7.08
CA LEU A 43 -2.73 -15.67 -8.48
C LEU A 43 -3.69 -16.59 -9.22
N ALA A 44 -3.74 -17.87 -8.85
CA ALA A 44 -4.69 -18.84 -9.38
C ALA A 44 -6.09 -18.76 -8.72
N GLY A 45 -6.31 -17.85 -7.78
CA GLY A 45 -7.61 -17.62 -7.12
C GLY A 45 -7.87 -18.50 -5.89
N PHE A 46 -6.85 -19.15 -5.33
CA PHE A 46 -6.95 -19.90 -4.08
C PHE A 46 -6.57 -19.00 -2.89
N PHE A 47 -7.55 -18.72 -2.02
CA PHE A 47 -7.40 -17.77 -0.90
C PHE A 47 -7.41 -18.41 0.49
N GLU A 48 -7.41 -19.74 0.58
CA GLU A 48 -7.42 -20.45 1.87
C GLU A 48 -6.14 -20.18 2.69
N GLY A 49 -6.30 -19.81 3.97
CA GLY A 49 -5.19 -19.54 4.88
C GLY A 49 -4.46 -18.20 4.64
N ARG A 50 -5.12 -17.23 4.00
CA ARG A 50 -4.57 -15.92 3.62
C ARG A 50 -5.22 -14.74 4.34
N GLU A 51 -5.91 -14.97 5.43
CA GLU A 51 -6.63 -13.92 6.16
C GLU A 51 -5.67 -12.78 6.56
N ALA A 52 -4.45 -13.14 6.96
CA ALA A 52 -3.41 -12.19 7.35
C ALA A 52 -2.88 -11.30 6.21
N ASP A 53 -3.14 -11.64 4.93
CA ASP A 53 -2.68 -10.83 3.79
C ASP A 53 -3.35 -9.44 3.75
N LEU A 54 -4.50 -9.29 4.42
CA LEU A 54 -5.30 -8.05 4.46
C LEU A 54 -5.04 -7.18 5.69
N ASP A 55 -4.37 -7.71 6.72
CA ASP A 55 -4.17 -7.01 8.00
C ASP A 55 -3.04 -5.97 7.96
N GLY A 56 -2.20 -6.02 6.92
CA GLY A 56 -1.06 -5.14 6.76
C GLY A 56 -1.46 -3.69 6.42
N PRO A 57 -0.82 -2.67 7.01
CA PRO A 57 -1.08 -1.28 6.65
C PRO A 57 -0.84 -1.05 5.15
N SER A 58 -1.81 -0.43 4.47
CA SER A 58 -1.72 -0.18 3.02
C SER A 58 -1.04 1.15 2.68
N ALA A 59 -1.15 2.16 3.56
CA ALA A 59 -0.58 3.49 3.35
C ALA A 59 0.57 3.77 4.32
N ALA A 60 1.60 4.48 3.84
CA ALA A 60 2.66 5.00 4.70
C ALA A 60 2.23 6.36 5.30
N PRO A 61 2.78 6.78 6.45
CA PRO A 61 2.52 8.10 7.00
C PRO A 61 2.74 9.24 6.00
N GLU A 62 3.73 9.09 5.12
CA GLU A 62 4.08 10.04 4.06
C GLU A 62 2.98 10.15 3.01
N THR A 63 2.30 9.03 2.68
CA THR A 63 1.17 8.99 1.73
C THR A 63 0.01 9.86 2.21
N VAL A 64 -0.28 9.84 3.52
CA VAL A 64 -1.43 10.52 4.12
C VAL A 64 -1.05 11.82 4.82
N ARG A 65 0.21 12.27 4.73
CA ARG A 65 0.71 13.38 5.55
C ARG A 65 -0.05 14.68 5.32
N GLY A 66 -0.40 14.98 4.07
CA GLY A 66 -1.18 16.17 3.73
C GLY A 66 -2.61 16.11 4.28
N ALA A 67 -3.26 14.95 4.18
CA ALA A 67 -4.61 14.74 4.70
C ALA A 67 -4.66 14.86 6.23
N ALA A 68 -3.69 14.26 6.93
CA ALA A 68 -3.56 14.38 8.38
C ALA A 68 -3.37 15.85 8.79
N LEU A 69 -2.47 16.58 8.11
CA LEU A 69 -2.24 17.99 8.38
C LEU A 69 -3.49 18.85 8.14
N ALA A 70 -4.24 18.56 7.08
CA ALA A 70 -5.49 19.26 6.79
C ALA A 70 -6.53 19.03 7.89
N ALA A 71 -6.70 17.79 8.33
CA ALA A 71 -7.60 17.44 9.43
C ALA A 71 -7.21 18.16 10.74
N ASP A 72 -5.93 18.12 11.12
CA ASP A 72 -5.41 18.77 12.33
C ASP A 72 -5.64 20.29 12.33
N ARG A 73 -5.62 20.92 11.15
CA ARG A 73 -5.80 22.36 10.98
C ARG A 73 -7.22 22.78 10.61
N GLY A 74 -8.15 21.84 10.50
CA GLY A 74 -9.52 22.11 10.04
C GLY A 74 -9.58 22.66 8.61
N TRP A 75 -8.60 22.34 7.77
CA TRP A 75 -8.61 22.74 6.37
C TRP A 75 -9.59 21.87 5.60
N THR A 76 -10.63 22.50 5.05
CA THR A 76 -11.59 21.87 4.15
C THR A 76 -11.56 22.59 2.81
N ALA A 77 -11.80 21.85 1.73
CA ALA A 77 -12.07 22.47 0.44
C ALA A 77 -13.38 23.28 0.52
N PRO A 78 -13.54 24.35 -0.28
CA PRO A 78 -14.83 24.98 -0.48
C PRO A 78 -15.87 23.96 -0.95
N ALA A 79 -17.14 24.20 -0.65
CA ALA A 79 -18.22 23.40 -1.19
C ALA A 79 -18.16 23.42 -2.74
N MET A 80 -18.31 22.26 -3.37
CA MET A 80 -18.49 22.20 -4.81
C MET A 80 -19.80 22.93 -5.17
N PRO A 81 -19.82 23.74 -6.24
CA PRO A 81 -21.05 24.35 -6.71
C PRO A 81 -22.03 23.27 -7.17
N ASP A 82 -23.32 23.49 -6.93
CA ASP A 82 -24.39 22.58 -7.35
C ASP A 82 -24.45 22.45 -8.88
N ASP A 83 -24.15 23.55 -9.58
CA ASP A 83 -24.06 23.63 -11.03
C ASP A 83 -22.61 23.89 -11.47
N ALA A 84 -21.94 22.84 -11.93
CA ALA A 84 -20.65 22.94 -12.59
C ALA A 84 -20.83 22.67 -14.10
N GLU A 85 -20.54 23.66 -14.95
CA GLU A 85 -20.53 23.44 -16.40
C GLU A 85 -19.43 22.43 -16.75
N PHE A 86 -19.84 21.28 -17.31
CA PHE A 86 -18.90 20.33 -17.88
C PHE A 86 -18.32 20.89 -19.19
N PRO A 87 -17.05 20.61 -19.51
CA PRO A 87 -16.51 20.92 -20.82
C PRO A 87 -17.31 20.18 -21.92
N ALA A 88 -17.46 20.81 -23.07
CA ALA A 88 -18.13 20.20 -24.22
C ALA A 88 -17.46 18.85 -24.57
N LEU A 89 -18.26 17.80 -24.70
CA LEU A 89 -17.78 16.51 -25.16
C LEU A 89 -17.29 16.63 -26.61
N PRO A 90 -16.20 15.96 -26.99
CA PRO A 90 -15.78 15.91 -28.39
C PRO A 90 -16.87 15.25 -29.25
N ASP A 91 -16.96 15.67 -30.51
CA ASP A 91 -17.91 15.11 -31.47
C ASP A 91 -17.71 13.60 -31.60
N LYS A 92 -18.81 12.84 -31.56
CA LYS A 92 -18.79 11.40 -31.83
C LYS A 92 -18.38 11.20 -33.29
N LYS A 93 -17.30 10.45 -33.53
CA LYS A 93 -16.92 9.95 -34.87
C LYS A 93 -17.92 8.93 -35.39
#